data_AF-A0A453MHD4-F1
#
_entry.id   AF-A0A453MHD4-F1
#
_cell.length_a   1.000
_cell.length_b   1.000
_cell.length_c   1.000
_cell.angle_alpha   90.00
_cell.angle_beta   90.00
_cell.angle_gamma   90.00
#
_symmetry.space_group_name_H-M   'P 1'
#
loop_
_entity.id
_entity.type
_entity.pdbx_description
1 polymer ?
#
loop_
_entity_poly.entity_id
_entity_poly.type
_entity_poly.pdbx_seq_one_letter_code
_entity_poly.pdbx_strand_id
1 'polypeptide(L)'
;DRPCFFFLPAAAAGQCQLLQPSAPRARLSLHGRESPRRHAIARCDTSRSTPRISETETEATLAQPSAAVQGGTAPLVQALKSTAAQDVSCFHFPGHNRGKAAPSLLSNLIGAETFSHDLPELPELDDLFYPKGVILDAQNRAAELFGSSKTWFLINGSTCGIQAAVMATCSPGDYIIIPRNCHISVISALVLSGAVPKYIVPEYNSAWDIAGGVTPSQVDKALKELEKDGKKVGAVLVTSPTYHGICSDVQGIVDVCRPLHIPVIVDEAHGAHFRFHHSFPSTAIEQGADLAVQSTHKVLSSLTQSSMLHMARGLVDADKVSQCLQLLQSSSPSYLLLSSLDAARAQLSENSKSFDEPVAMALETKDQLMVIPGLSVLDLSCFASDFPAIDPLRVTLSASDLHLSGYEADDILEEHQIVSELVGTQAVTFAVNLGTSRQDVQKLVQCAKHLSDKYMSANESRFSKHNYVRSPLDKFSVKLSPREAFFTKKRRVCIEDSLGEICGELICPYPPGIPVLIPGEVVTQDSLSYLINVRDQGMTISGAADGELNSIMVCNL
;
A
#
# COMPACT_ATOMS: atom_id res chain seq x y z
N ASP A 1 53.04 24.82 -23.00
CA ASP A 1 54.42 25.05 -22.52
C ASP A 1 54.72 24.16 -21.31
N ARG A 2 55.97 24.13 -20.81
CA ARG A 2 56.44 23.13 -19.81
C ARG A 2 56.42 23.64 -18.34
N PRO A 3 56.43 22.73 -17.35
CA PRO A 3 56.12 23.03 -15.93
C PRO A 3 57.32 22.91 -14.96
N CYS A 4 57.04 23.07 -13.67
CA CYS A 4 57.80 22.52 -12.53
C CYS A 4 56.87 21.57 -11.74
N PHE A 5 57.22 20.31 -11.41
CA PHE A 5 58.22 19.82 -10.43
C PHE A 5 57.83 20.16 -8.97
N PHE A 6 57.81 19.25 -7.97
CA PHE A 6 58.18 17.82 -7.80
C PHE A 6 57.33 17.22 -6.61
N PHE A 7 57.38 15.97 -6.10
CA PHE A 7 58.23 14.76 -6.24
C PHE A 7 57.44 13.45 -5.88
N LEU A 8 58.14 12.31 -5.72
CA LEU A 8 57.72 10.90 -5.43
C LEU A 8 58.99 10.12 -4.96
N PRO A 9 59.04 8.80 -4.59
CA PRO A 9 58.03 7.80 -4.13
C PRO A 9 58.50 6.84 -2.97
N ALA A 10 57.71 5.78 -2.70
CA ALA A 10 58.09 4.36 -2.46
C ALA A 10 58.76 3.79 -1.15
N ALA A 11 58.00 2.90 -0.49
CA ALA A 11 58.25 1.46 -0.19
C ALA A 11 59.47 0.89 0.59
N ALA A 12 59.17 0.16 1.69
CA ALA A 12 59.79 -1.12 2.16
C ALA A 12 58.80 -1.79 3.16
N ALA A 13 58.63 -3.11 3.37
CA ALA A 13 59.31 -4.38 3.03
C ALA A 13 60.23 -4.98 4.13
N GLY A 14 59.79 -6.09 4.75
CA GLY A 14 60.52 -6.91 5.74
C GLY A 14 59.91 -6.90 7.16
N GLN A 15 60.09 -7.90 8.02
CA GLN A 15 60.49 -9.31 7.84
C GLN A 15 60.11 -10.12 9.12
N CYS A 16 59.93 -11.45 9.04
CA CYS A 16 59.61 -12.28 10.21
C CYS A 16 60.85 -12.67 11.02
N GLN A 17 60.72 -12.79 12.36
CA GLN A 17 61.33 -13.90 13.12
C GLN A 17 60.71 -14.12 14.51
N LEU A 18 61.02 -15.26 15.12
CA LEU A 18 60.44 -15.77 16.38
C LEU A 18 61.14 -15.17 17.62
N LEU A 19 60.50 -15.26 18.80
CA LEU A 19 61.19 -15.64 20.05
C LEU A 19 60.22 -16.08 21.17
N GLN A 20 60.47 -17.27 21.70
CA GLN A 20 60.12 -17.82 23.02
C GLN A 20 61.44 -18.46 23.57
N PRO A 21 61.57 -18.92 24.83
CA PRO A 21 60.57 -19.04 25.91
C PRO A 21 61.03 -18.51 27.29
N SER A 22 60.13 -18.52 28.29
CA SER A 22 60.43 -19.02 29.65
C SER A 22 59.17 -19.11 30.51
N ALA A 23 59.03 -20.18 31.31
CA ALA A 23 58.01 -20.32 32.34
C ALA A 23 58.64 -20.39 33.74
N PRO A 24 57.84 -20.24 34.81
CA PRO A 24 57.99 -21.18 35.92
C PRO A 24 56.69 -21.92 36.26
N ARG A 25 56.83 -23.04 36.98
CA ARG A 25 55.72 -23.92 37.40
C ARG A 25 55.18 -23.53 38.77
N ALA A 26 53.88 -23.72 38.97
CA ALA A 26 53.30 -24.09 40.26
C ALA A 26 52.54 -25.44 40.11
N ARG A 27 52.33 -26.17 41.21
CA ARG A 27 51.67 -27.48 41.28
C ARG A 27 50.43 -27.41 42.20
N LEU A 28 49.66 -28.50 42.24
CA LEU A 28 48.51 -28.81 43.12
C LEU A 28 47.16 -28.32 42.57
N SER A 29 46.05 -29.06 42.68
CA SER A 29 45.90 -30.51 42.94
C SER A 29 44.57 -31.03 42.36
N LEU A 30 44.44 -32.34 42.16
CA LEU A 30 43.25 -33.02 41.66
C LEU A 30 42.03 -32.86 42.59
N HIS A 31 40.85 -32.60 42.02
CA HIS A 31 39.51 -33.20 42.25
C HIS A 31 38.47 -32.35 41.47
N GLY A 32 37.52 -32.87 40.69
CA GLY A 32 37.29 -34.25 40.25
C GLY A 32 35.80 -34.56 40.02
N ARG A 33 35.29 -34.41 38.78
CA ARG A 33 34.05 -35.03 38.26
C ARG A 33 33.89 -34.76 36.75
N GLU A 34 33.39 -35.76 36.02
CA GLU A 34 33.13 -35.69 34.58
C GLU A 34 31.63 -35.49 34.28
N SER A 35 31.29 -34.85 33.16
CA SER A 35 30.18 -35.29 32.31
C SER A 35 30.38 -34.75 30.88
N PRO A 36 30.17 -35.56 29.82
CA PRO A 36 30.42 -35.12 28.44
C PRO A 36 29.14 -34.78 27.67
N ARG A 37 29.19 -33.73 26.84
CA ARG A 37 28.37 -33.62 25.61
C ARG A 37 29.23 -33.12 24.46
N ARG A 38 29.50 -34.00 23.49
CA ARG A 38 30.06 -33.64 22.17
C ARG A 38 28.95 -33.31 21.19
N HIS A 39 29.27 -32.57 20.14
CA HIS A 39 28.39 -32.36 18.99
C HIS A 39 28.08 -33.70 18.29
N ALA A 40 26.90 -33.79 17.67
CA ALA A 40 26.57 -34.81 16.69
C ALA A 40 25.90 -34.13 15.48
N ILE A 41 26.52 -34.27 14.30
CA ILE A 41 25.94 -33.84 13.03
C ILE A 41 25.03 -34.97 12.54
N ALA A 42 23.75 -34.67 12.28
CA ALA A 42 22.82 -35.67 11.76
C ALA A 42 23.14 -35.97 10.29
N ARG A 43 23.38 -37.25 9.97
CA ARG A 43 23.24 -37.77 8.61
C ARG A 43 21.82 -38.29 8.42
N CYS A 44 21.31 -38.17 7.19
CA CYS A 44 20.07 -38.82 6.78
C CYS A 44 20.35 -40.30 6.49
N ASP A 45 19.47 -41.20 6.93
CA ASP A 45 19.45 -42.60 6.52
C ASP A 45 18.00 -43.13 6.53
N THR A 46 17.66 -44.01 5.60
CA THR A 46 16.26 -44.42 5.35
C THR A 46 16.00 -45.87 5.73
N SER A 47 15.00 -46.14 6.57
CA SER A 47 14.37 -47.46 6.66
C SER A 47 12.93 -47.39 7.16
N ARG A 48 12.09 -48.34 6.71
CA ARG A 48 10.70 -48.53 7.15
C ARG A 48 10.64 -49.60 8.23
N SER A 49 9.87 -49.38 9.29
CA SER A 49 9.22 -50.47 10.04
C SER A 49 7.98 -49.97 10.81
N THR A 50 6.86 -50.66 10.62
CA THR A 50 5.59 -50.43 11.35
C THR A 50 5.37 -51.51 12.41
N PRO A 51 4.95 -51.16 13.63
CA PRO A 51 4.27 -52.09 14.52
C PRO A 51 2.75 -51.88 14.50
N ARG A 52 1.99 -52.99 14.50
CA ARG A 52 0.55 -53.01 14.89
C ARG A 52 0.45 -53.31 16.39
N ILE A 53 -0.52 -52.68 17.07
CA ILE A 53 -1.14 -53.02 18.37
C ILE A 53 -2.12 -51.87 18.68
N SER A 54 -3.31 -52.03 19.25
CA SER A 54 -4.29 -53.14 19.26
C SER A 54 -5.63 -52.54 19.69
N GLU A 55 -6.77 -53.05 19.20
CA GLU A 55 -8.09 -52.50 19.57
C GLU A 55 -8.50 -52.91 20.99
N THR A 56 -8.89 -51.94 21.80
CA THR A 56 -9.70 -52.12 23.02
C THR A 56 -10.69 -50.97 23.10
N GLU A 57 -11.98 -51.29 23.03
CA GLU A 57 -13.06 -50.31 23.11
C GLU A 57 -13.24 -49.81 24.55
N THR A 58 -13.46 -48.50 24.71
CA THR A 58 -14.05 -47.92 25.91
C THR A 58 -14.99 -46.80 25.49
N GLU A 59 -16.28 -46.90 25.84
CA GLU A 59 -17.26 -45.86 25.50
C GLU A 59 -16.93 -44.54 26.21
N ALA A 60 -16.82 -43.45 25.43
CA ALA A 60 -16.71 -42.10 25.94
C ALA A 60 -17.78 -41.22 25.26
N THR A 61 -18.62 -40.59 26.09
CA THR A 61 -19.86 -39.92 25.66
C THR A 61 -19.62 -38.83 24.61
N LEU A 62 -20.50 -38.80 23.59
CA LEU A 62 -20.56 -37.75 22.56
C LEU A 62 -20.87 -36.36 23.17
N ALA A 63 -19.83 -35.64 23.57
CA ALA A 63 -19.90 -34.21 23.85
C ALA A 63 -19.84 -33.43 22.53
N GLN A 64 -20.90 -32.69 22.20
CA GLN A 64 -20.85 -31.76 21.06
C GLN A 64 -19.88 -30.61 21.36
N PRO A 65 -19.00 -30.21 20.43
CA PRO A 65 -18.27 -28.96 20.54
C PRO A 65 -19.26 -27.79 20.39
N SER A 66 -19.66 -27.19 21.51
CA SER A 66 -20.33 -25.89 21.49
C SER A 66 -19.31 -24.85 21.00
N ALA A 67 -19.43 -24.46 19.73
CA ALA A 67 -18.53 -23.54 19.05
C ALA A 67 -18.77 -22.09 19.50
N ALA A 68 -18.55 -21.80 20.77
CA ALA A 68 -18.43 -20.43 21.28
C ALA A 68 -17.10 -19.85 20.82
N VAL A 69 -17.15 -19.01 19.77
CA VAL A 69 -15.98 -18.33 19.19
C VAL A 69 -15.30 -17.47 20.27
N GLN A 70 -14.05 -17.80 20.62
CA GLN A 70 -13.20 -16.94 21.45
C GLN A 70 -12.61 -15.80 20.61
N GLY A 71 -13.51 -14.94 20.12
CA GLY A 71 -13.19 -13.74 19.34
C GLY A 71 -12.69 -12.61 20.23
N GLY A 72 -11.66 -11.89 19.75
CA GLY A 72 -11.06 -10.74 20.43
C GLY A 72 -9.58 -10.88 20.80
N THR A 73 -9.05 -12.10 20.98
CA THR A 73 -7.62 -12.24 21.30
C THR A 73 -6.73 -11.83 20.12
N ALA A 74 -5.72 -11.01 20.40
CA ALA A 74 -4.63 -10.65 19.51
C ALA A 74 -3.38 -11.51 19.85
N PRO A 75 -3.22 -12.71 19.24
CA PRO A 75 -2.17 -13.66 19.63
C PRO A 75 -0.75 -13.10 19.46
N LEU A 76 -0.48 -12.30 18.43
CA LEU A 76 0.85 -11.74 18.21
C LEU A 76 1.15 -10.61 19.20
N VAL A 77 0.17 -9.76 19.51
CA VAL A 77 0.29 -8.71 20.53
C VAL A 77 0.54 -9.33 21.92
N GLN A 78 -0.17 -10.41 22.24
CA GLN A 78 0.01 -11.15 23.49
C GLN A 78 1.39 -11.82 23.58
N ALA A 79 1.88 -12.41 22.48
CA ALA A 79 3.21 -12.99 22.39
C ALA A 79 4.32 -11.93 22.50
N LEU A 80 4.19 -10.80 21.80
CA LEU A 80 5.16 -9.71 21.83
C LEU A 80 5.31 -9.14 23.24
N LYS A 81 4.18 -8.85 23.90
CA LYS A 81 4.15 -8.39 25.30
C LYS A 81 4.77 -9.41 26.26
N SER A 82 4.46 -10.70 26.07
CA SER A 82 4.99 -11.78 26.94
C SER A 82 6.50 -11.96 26.75
N THR A 83 7.00 -11.82 25.52
CA THR A 83 8.42 -11.95 25.17
C THR A 83 9.22 -10.71 25.57
N ALA A 84 8.64 -9.50 25.45
CA ALA A 84 9.22 -8.26 25.97
C ALA A 84 9.41 -8.29 27.49
N ALA A 85 8.46 -8.89 28.22
CA ALA A 85 8.52 -9.00 29.69
C ALA A 85 9.57 -10.01 30.23
N GLN A 86 10.21 -10.84 29.39
CA GLN A 86 11.21 -11.81 29.84
C GLN A 86 12.53 -11.13 30.23
N ASP A 87 13.09 -11.45 31.40
CA ASP A 87 14.45 -11.06 31.78
C ASP A 87 15.49 -12.01 31.15
N VAL A 88 15.80 -11.76 29.87
CA VAL A 88 16.80 -12.50 29.10
C VAL A 88 18.06 -11.67 28.85
N SER A 89 19.21 -12.33 28.99
CA SER A 89 20.51 -11.84 28.54
C SER A 89 20.57 -11.87 27.01
N CYS A 90 20.02 -10.82 26.39
CA CYS A 90 19.99 -10.63 24.94
C CYS A 90 21.40 -10.49 24.34
N PHE A 91 21.71 -11.36 23.39
CA PHE A 91 22.91 -11.33 22.53
C PHE A 91 22.50 -11.37 21.04
N HIS A 92 21.38 -10.74 20.68
CA HIS A 92 20.83 -10.67 19.33
C HIS A 92 20.51 -9.22 18.93
N PHE A 93 20.13 -9.02 17.67
CA PHE A 93 19.65 -7.73 17.14
C PHE A 93 18.21 -7.42 17.63
N PRO A 94 17.74 -6.15 17.56
CA PRO A 94 18.42 -4.97 17.04
C PRO A 94 19.33 -4.26 18.06
N GLY A 95 20.17 -3.35 17.57
CA GLY A 95 21.30 -2.78 18.31
C GLY A 95 20.95 -1.94 19.56
N HIS A 96 19.71 -1.45 19.70
CA HIS A 96 19.24 -0.81 20.93
C HIS A 96 19.07 -1.78 22.11
N ASN A 97 19.23 -3.10 21.87
CA ASN A 97 19.26 -4.16 22.88
C ASN A 97 18.09 -4.06 23.88
N ARG A 98 16.86 -4.22 23.37
CA ARG A 98 15.60 -4.17 24.13
C ARG A 98 15.44 -2.88 24.94
N GLY A 99 15.95 -1.76 24.41
CA GLY A 99 15.86 -0.41 24.98
C GLY A 99 17.11 0.08 25.72
N LYS A 100 18.02 -0.83 26.10
CA LYS A 100 19.22 -0.52 26.91
C LYS A 100 20.21 0.44 26.24
N ALA A 101 20.15 0.57 24.91
CA ALA A 101 20.91 1.52 24.11
C ALA A 101 20.01 2.34 23.15
N ALA A 102 18.74 2.56 23.51
CA ALA A 102 17.82 3.39 22.72
C ALA A 102 18.19 4.89 22.78
N PRO A 103 18.14 5.65 21.67
CA PRO A 103 18.42 7.09 21.68
C PRO A 103 17.42 7.86 22.55
N SER A 104 17.91 8.54 23.59
CA SER A 104 17.08 9.23 24.59
C SER A 104 16.09 10.24 24.00
N LEU A 105 16.49 10.97 22.94
CA LEU A 105 15.61 11.90 22.22
C LEU A 105 14.34 11.23 21.69
N LEU A 106 14.46 10.00 21.17
CA LEU A 106 13.32 9.24 20.65
C LEU A 106 12.57 8.51 21.76
N SER A 107 13.28 7.91 22.73
CA SER A 107 12.66 7.28 23.91
C SER A 107 11.80 8.24 24.74
N ASN A 108 12.14 9.53 24.77
CA ASN A 108 11.34 10.58 25.41
C ASN A 108 10.08 10.97 24.61
N LEU A 109 10.04 10.70 23.30
CA LEU A 109 8.92 11.01 22.41
C LEU A 109 7.91 9.86 22.31
N ILE A 110 8.39 8.63 22.10
CA ILE A 110 7.55 7.43 21.86
C ILE A 110 7.52 6.43 23.02
N GLY A 111 8.16 6.78 24.14
CA GLY A 111 8.32 5.90 25.31
C GLY A 111 9.44 4.87 25.13
N ALA A 112 10.19 4.60 26.20
CA ALA A 112 11.26 3.60 26.19
C ALA A 112 10.73 2.17 25.92
N GLU A 113 9.49 1.87 26.32
CA GLU A 113 8.85 0.57 26.11
C GLU A 113 8.61 0.24 24.63
N THR A 114 8.53 1.21 23.72
CA THR A 114 8.48 0.90 22.28
C THR A 114 9.74 0.15 21.83
N PHE A 115 10.89 0.41 22.48
CA PHE A 115 12.14 -0.31 22.25
C PHE A 115 12.30 -1.63 23.03
N SER A 116 11.42 -1.94 23.99
CA SER A 116 11.36 -3.27 24.62
C SER A 116 10.52 -4.25 23.79
N HIS A 117 9.56 -3.72 23.03
CA HIS A 117 8.70 -4.45 22.09
C HIS A 117 9.27 -4.53 20.65
N ASP A 118 10.25 -3.70 20.27
CA ASP A 118 10.98 -3.90 19.01
C ASP A 118 11.95 -5.08 19.15
N LEU A 119 11.47 -6.26 18.76
CA LEU A 119 12.14 -7.56 18.87
C LEU A 119 12.32 -8.15 17.45
N PRO A 120 13.35 -8.98 17.22
CA PRO A 120 13.54 -9.66 15.95
C PRO A 120 12.62 -10.88 15.83
N GLU A 121 12.77 -11.63 14.75
CA GLU A 121 12.26 -13.00 14.64
C GLU A 121 12.86 -13.86 15.78
N LEU A 122 12.01 -14.20 16.76
CA LEU A 122 12.30 -15.08 17.89
C LEU A 122 11.36 -16.30 17.82
N PRO A 123 11.76 -17.48 18.36
CA PRO A 123 10.93 -18.68 18.32
C PRO A 123 9.51 -18.51 18.90
N GLU A 124 9.34 -17.60 19.86
CA GLU A 124 8.08 -17.24 20.50
C GLU A 124 7.19 -16.31 19.66
N LEU A 125 7.76 -15.67 18.63
CA LEU A 125 7.12 -14.63 17.82
C LEU A 125 6.79 -15.06 16.37
N ASP A 126 7.23 -16.25 15.96
CA ASP A 126 6.98 -16.86 14.63
C ASP A 126 7.71 -16.18 13.45
N ASP A 127 7.87 -16.90 12.34
CA ASP A 127 8.52 -16.44 11.10
C ASP A 127 7.47 -15.83 10.15
N LEU A 128 7.66 -14.61 9.65
CA LEU A 128 6.70 -13.96 8.76
C LEU A 128 6.58 -14.64 7.38
N PHE A 129 7.65 -15.27 6.90
CA PHE A 129 7.75 -15.90 5.59
C PHE A 129 7.44 -17.40 5.63
N TYR A 130 7.58 -18.04 6.80
CA TYR A 130 7.14 -19.42 7.01
C TYR A 130 6.38 -19.61 8.34
N PRO A 131 5.23 -18.92 8.52
CA PRO A 131 4.52 -18.85 9.80
C PRO A 131 3.86 -20.17 10.20
N LYS A 132 3.94 -20.51 11.49
CA LYS A 132 3.45 -21.77 12.10
C LYS A 132 2.76 -21.58 13.45
N GLY A 133 2.86 -20.39 14.03
CA GLY A 133 2.44 -20.05 15.38
C GLY A 133 1.61 -18.78 15.42
N VAL A 134 2.11 -17.74 16.10
CA VAL A 134 1.31 -16.54 16.42
C VAL A 134 1.06 -15.61 15.22
N ILE A 135 1.96 -15.60 14.21
CA ILE A 135 1.68 -14.92 12.94
C ILE A 135 0.66 -15.71 12.13
N LEU A 136 0.76 -17.05 12.12
CA LEU A 136 -0.22 -17.91 11.43
C LEU A 136 -1.63 -17.78 12.03
N ASP A 137 -1.75 -17.74 13.36
CA ASP A 137 -3.04 -17.55 14.04
C ASP A 137 -3.63 -16.16 13.73
N ALA A 138 -2.82 -15.09 13.82
CA ALA A 138 -3.24 -13.73 13.46
C ALA A 138 -3.70 -13.63 11.98
N GLN A 139 -2.97 -14.26 11.05
CA GLN A 139 -3.32 -14.29 9.63
C GLN A 139 -4.56 -15.12 9.32
N ASN A 140 -4.76 -16.27 9.98
CA ASN A 140 -5.96 -17.09 9.84
C ASN A 140 -7.20 -16.37 10.37
N ARG A 141 -7.12 -15.73 11.55
CA ARG A 141 -8.19 -14.89 12.09
C ARG A 141 -8.48 -13.67 11.20
N ALA A 142 -7.47 -13.15 10.49
CA ALA A 142 -7.69 -12.09 9.51
C ALA A 142 -8.38 -12.62 8.24
N ALA A 143 -8.05 -13.82 7.78
CA ALA A 143 -8.76 -14.47 6.67
C ALA A 143 -10.24 -14.71 7.01
N GLU A 144 -10.53 -15.24 8.19
CA GLU A 144 -11.89 -15.42 8.71
C GLU A 144 -12.65 -14.08 8.81
N LEU A 145 -12.06 -13.09 9.50
CA LEU A 145 -12.71 -11.78 9.71
C LEU A 145 -12.98 -11.05 8.39
N PHE A 146 -12.03 -11.04 7.47
CA PHE A 146 -12.14 -10.37 6.16
C PHE A 146 -12.84 -11.23 5.09
N GLY A 147 -13.28 -12.45 5.41
CA GLY A 147 -14.03 -13.32 4.50
C GLY A 147 -13.21 -13.94 3.36
N SER A 148 -11.88 -13.98 3.48
CA SER A 148 -10.97 -14.50 2.46
C SER A 148 -10.50 -15.93 2.79
N SER A 149 -9.89 -16.59 1.81
CA SER A 149 -9.38 -17.97 1.98
C SER A 149 -7.98 -18.03 2.59
N LYS A 150 -7.21 -16.95 2.44
CA LYS A 150 -5.89 -16.72 3.05
C LYS A 150 -5.64 -15.21 3.09
N THR A 151 -5.02 -14.75 4.17
CA THR A 151 -4.55 -13.36 4.33
C THR A 151 -3.07 -13.38 4.67
N TRP A 152 -2.30 -12.46 4.08
CA TRP A 152 -0.90 -12.19 4.46
C TRP A 152 -0.82 -10.82 5.11
N PHE A 153 -0.03 -10.72 6.19
CA PHE A 153 0.31 -9.43 6.79
C PHE A 153 1.45 -8.78 6.03
N LEU A 154 1.28 -7.49 5.70
CA LEU A 154 2.22 -6.72 4.91
C LEU A 154 2.82 -5.58 5.73
N ILE A 155 4.15 -5.49 5.76
CA ILE A 155 4.91 -4.46 6.50
C ILE A 155 5.72 -3.54 5.58
N ASN A 156 5.49 -3.61 4.26
CA ASN A 156 6.07 -2.74 3.24
C ASN A 156 4.98 -2.00 2.43
N GLY A 157 3.82 -1.76 3.04
CA GLY A 157 2.63 -1.12 2.46
C GLY A 157 1.94 -1.96 1.38
N SER A 158 0.73 -1.54 0.96
CA SER A 158 0.02 -2.20 -0.15
C SER A 158 0.85 -2.23 -1.45
N THR A 159 1.88 -1.38 -1.56
CA THR A 159 2.93 -1.46 -2.58
C THR A 159 3.51 -2.87 -2.74
N CYS A 160 3.97 -3.53 -1.67
CA CYS A 160 4.53 -4.88 -1.78
C CYS A 160 3.46 -5.94 -2.12
N GLY A 161 2.21 -5.75 -1.66
CA GLY A 161 1.08 -6.60 -1.99
C GLY A 161 0.71 -6.55 -3.47
N ILE A 162 0.61 -5.34 -4.04
CA ILE A 162 0.35 -5.11 -5.47
C ILE A 162 1.50 -5.66 -6.33
N GLN A 163 2.75 -5.42 -5.94
CA GLN A 163 3.92 -6.00 -6.61
C GLN A 163 3.88 -7.54 -6.59
N ALA A 164 3.58 -8.16 -5.44
CA ALA A 164 3.48 -9.61 -5.31
C ALA A 164 2.31 -10.19 -6.11
N ALA A 165 1.15 -9.54 -6.11
CA ALA A 165 -0.03 -9.96 -6.86
C ALA A 165 0.24 -10.01 -8.39
N VAL A 166 0.88 -8.98 -8.93
CA VAL A 166 1.28 -8.93 -10.34
C VAL A 166 2.39 -9.95 -10.65
N MET A 167 3.41 -10.08 -9.79
CA MET A 167 4.51 -11.04 -9.99
C MET A 167 4.08 -12.51 -9.87
N ALA A 168 3.05 -12.81 -9.07
CA ALA A 168 2.53 -14.17 -8.93
C ALA A 168 1.59 -14.60 -10.07
N THR A 169 0.99 -13.65 -10.79
CA THR A 169 0.03 -13.89 -11.89
C THR A 169 0.65 -13.74 -13.29
N CYS A 170 1.54 -12.76 -13.48
CA CYS A 170 2.08 -12.38 -14.79
C CYS A 170 3.55 -12.80 -14.96
N SER A 171 3.85 -13.46 -16.08
CA SER A 171 5.22 -13.73 -16.52
C SER A 171 5.78 -12.56 -17.35
N PRO A 172 7.12 -12.45 -17.53
CA PRO A 172 7.70 -11.46 -18.43
C PRO A 172 7.13 -11.58 -19.85
N GLY A 173 6.58 -10.49 -20.39
CA GLY A 173 5.92 -10.45 -21.69
C GLY A 173 4.42 -10.81 -21.70
N ASP A 174 3.84 -11.27 -20.58
CA ASP A 174 2.38 -11.33 -20.44
C ASP A 174 1.80 -9.92 -20.39
N TYR A 175 0.60 -9.74 -20.95
CA TYR A 175 -0.12 -8.48 -20.86
C TYR A 175 -0.96 -8.44 -19.58
N ILE A 176 -1.01 -7.27 -18.93
CA ILE A 176 -1.90 -7.01 -17.80
C ILE A 176 -2.79 -5.80 -18.12
N ILE A 177 -4.10 -5.97 -17.98
CA ILE A 177 -5.07 -4.89 -18.21
C ILE A 177 -5.17 -4.06 -16.93
N ILE A 178 -4.89 -2.76 -17.02
CA ILE A 178 -4.82 -1.84 -15.88
C ILE A 178 -5.44 -0.47 -16.21
N PRO A 179 -6.03 0.26 -15.23
CA PRO A 179 -6.45 1.62 -15.45
C PRO A 179 -5.24 2.56 -15.58
N ARG A 180 -5.35 3.61 -16.42
CA ARG A 180 -4.28 4.60 -16.66
C ARG A 180 -4.05 5.54 -15.47
N ASN A 181 -4.97 5.60 -14.50
CA ASN A 181 -4.81 6.28 -13.21
C ASN A 181 -4.35 5.35 -12.06
N CYS A 182 -3.80 4.17 -12.36
CA CYS A 182 -3.30 3.26 -11.32
C CYS A 182 -2.20 3.88 -10.45
N HIS A 183 -2.12 3.45 -9.19
CA HIS A 183 -1.12 3.91 -8.24
C HIS A 183 0.31 3.48 -8.65
N ILE A 184 1.32 4.26 -8.23
CA ILE A 184 2.74 4.07 -8.60
C ILE A 184 3.29 2.66 -8.31
N SER A 185 2.71 1.94 -7.34
CA SER A 185 3.02 0.55 -7.04
C SER A 185 2.80 -0.36 -8.25
N VAL A 186 1.71 -0.17 -9.01
CA VAL A 186 1.41 -0.95 -10.22
C VAL A 186 2.51 -0.74 -11.27
N ILE A 187 2.96 0.50 -11.49
CA ILE A 187 4.04 0.78 -12.44
C ILE A 187 5.36 0.12 -12.01
N SER A 188 5.70 0.16 -10.72
CA SER A 188 6.87 -0.57 -10.20
C SER A 188 6.74 -2.09 -10.35
N ALA A 189 5.51 -2.63 -10.25
CA ALA A 189 5.24 -4.04 -10.46
C ALA A 189 5.44 -4.46 -11.93
N LEU A 190 5.13 -3.61 -12.91
CA LEU A 190 5.45 -3.82 -14.33
C LEU A 190 6.98 -3.88 -14.55
N VAL A 191 7.75 -3.00 -13.90
CA VAL A 191 9.23 -3.03 -13.96
C VAL A 191 9.76 -4.35 -13.40
N LEU A 192 9.27 -4.78 -12.23
CA LEU A 192 9.73 -6.00 -11.53
C LEU A 192 9.33 -7.30 -12.25
N SER A 193 8.06 -7.45 -12.64
CA SER A 193 7.55 -8.63 -13.34
C SER A 193 7.97 -8.71 -14.81
N GLY A 194 8.07 -7.57 -15.49
CA GLY A 194 8.16 -7.52 -16.95
C GLY A 194 6.83 -7.75 -17.67
N ALA A 195 5.70 -7.64 -16.97
CA ALA A 195 4.38 -7.60 -17.59
C ALA A 195 4.21 -6.32 -18.44
N VAL A 196 3.45 -6.42 -19.53
CA VAL A 196 3.20 -5.34 -20.49
C VAL A 196 1.83 -4.71 -20.22
N PRO A 197 1.72 -3.39 -19.99
CA PRO A 197 0.45 -2.78 -19.67
C PRO A 197 -0.47 -2.64 -20.89
N LYS A 198 -1.73 -3.06 -20.75
CA LYS A 198 -2.86 -2.64 -21.59
C LYS A 198 -3.69 -1.65 -20.80
N TYR A 199 -3.48 -0.36 -21.07
CA TYR A 199 -4.18 0.71 -20.35
C TYR A 199 -5.65 0.82 -20.77
N ILE A 200 -6.52 0.94 -19.77
CA ILE A 200 -7.89 1.49 -19.87
C ILE A 200 -7.83 2.93 -19.39
N VAL A 201 -8.35 3.89 -20.15
CA VAL A 201 -8.64 5.23 -19.63
C VAL A 201 -9.98 5.14 -18.89
N PRO A 202 -10.06 5.44 -17.58
CA PRO A 202 -11.32 5.47 -16.84
C PRO A 202 -12.25 6.57 -17.37
N GLU A 203 -13.51 6.58 -16.90
CA GLU A 203 -14.32 7.79 -17.08
C GLU A 203 -13.72 8.96 -16.28
N TYR A 204 -13.85 10.19 -16.79
CA TYR A 204 -13.36 11.40 -16.14
C TYR A 204 -14.42 12.50 -16.19
N ASN A 205 -14.77 13.06 -15.02
CA ASN A 205 -15.61 14.24 -14.91
C ASN A 205 -14.75 15.51 -14.88
N SER A 206 -14.92 16.36 -15.90
CA SER A 206 -14.15 17.60 -16.09
C SER A 206 -14.67 18.82 -15.32
N ALA A 207 -15.81 18.72 -14.62
CA ALA A 207 -16.27 19.74 -13.69
C ALA A 207 -15.67 19.54 -12.28
N TRP A 208 -15.43 18.27 -11.91
CA TRP A 208 -14.82 17.88 -10.64
C TRP A 208 -13.30 17.66 -10.70
N ASP A 209 -12.72 17.47 -11.90
CA ASP A 209 -11.35 16.99 -12.10
C ASP A 209 -11.11 15.60 -11.45
N ILE A 210 -12.09 14.71 -11.60
CA ILE A 210 -12.12 13.40 -10.93
C ILE A 210 -12.31 12.27 -11.95
N ALA A 211 -11.41 11.29 -11.90
CA ALA A 211 -11.56 10.01 -12.57
C ALA A 211 -12.46 9.05 -11.76
N GLY A 212 -13.42 8.42 -12.43
CA GLY A 212 -14.28 7.38 -11.91
C GLY A 212 -13.63 6.00 -11.92
N GLY A 213 -14.46 4.96 -11.80
CA GLY A 213 -14.03 3.56 -11.84
C GLY A 213 -13.76 3.03 -13.26
N VAL A 214 -13.47 1.73 -13.33
CA VAL A 214 -13.40 0.93 -14.57
C VAL A 214 -14.71 0.17 -14.74
N THR A 215 -15.21 0.06 -15.97
CA THR A 215 -16.44 -0.69 -16.27
C THR A 215 -16.15 -2.07 -16.88
N PRO A 216 -17.05 -3.06 -16.72
CA PRO A 216 -16.89 -4.38 -17.35
C PRO A 216 -16.74 -4.32 -18.88
N SER A 217 -17.40 -3.36 -19.54
CA SER A 217 -17.33 -3.18 -21.00
C SER A 217 -15.99 -2.62 -21.48
N GLN A 218 -15.30 -1.83 -20.66
CA GLN A 218 -13.91 -1.42 -20.95
C GLN A 218 -12.95 -2.62 -20.86
N VAL A 219 -13.15 -3.51 -19.88
CA VAL A 219 -12.33 -4.73 -19.72
C VAL A 219 -12.59 -5.72 -20.84
N ASP A 220 -13.86 -6.01 -21.17
CA ASP A 220 -14.27 -6.85 -22.30
C ASP A 220 -13.67 -6.37 -23.64
N LYS A 221 -13.72 -5.05 -23.90
CA LYS A 221 -13.07 -4.44 -25.06
C LYS A 221 -11.56 -4.65 -25.05
N ALA A 222 -10.88 -4.38 -23.92
CA ALA A 222 -9.44 -4.52 -23.80
C ALA A 222 -8.98 -5.98 -24.00
N LEU A 223 -9.75 -6.95 -23.50
CA LEU A 223 -9.53 -8.38 -23.70
C LEU A 223 -9.63 -8.77 -25.19
N LYS A 224 -10.72 -8.37 -25.87
CA LYS A 224 -10.94 -8.67 -27.30
C LYS A 224 -9.90 -8.05 -28.22
N GLU A 225 -9.39 -6.86 -27.88
CA GLU A 225 -8.28 -6.25 -28.60
C GLU A 225 -6.97 -7.04 -28.43
N LEU A 226 -6.67 -7.53 -27.22
CA LEU A 226 -5.49 -8.36 -26.96
C LEU A 226 -5.59 -9.77 -27.57
N GLU A 227 -6.76 -10.41 -27.52
CA GLU A 227 -7.04 -11.69 -28.17
C GLU A 227 -6.78 -11.62 -29.68
N LYS A 228 -7.34 -10.61 -30.34
CA LYS A 228 -7.16 -10.34 -31.77
C LYS A 228 -5.68 -10.14 -32.15
N ASP A 229 -4.91 -9.47 -31.29
CA ASP A 229 -3.48 -9.23 -31.49
C ASP A 229 -2.59 -10.42 -31.04
N GLY A 230 -3.20 -11.54 -30.64
CA GLY A 230 -2.52 -12.77 -30.24
C GLY A 230 -1.73 -12.64 -28.93
N LYS A 231 -2.17 -11.78 -28.01
CA LYS A 231 -1.47 -11.49 -26.75
C LYS A 231 -2.05 -12.32 -25.60
N LYS A 232 -1.18 -13.01 -24.87
CA LYS A 232 -1.55 -13.67 -23.60
C LYS A 232 -1.78 -12.62 -22.52
N VAL A 233 -2.93 -12.69 -21.86
CA VAL A 233 -3.26 -11.87 -20.68
C VAL A 233 -2.91 -12.68 -19.43
N GLY A 234 -2.16 -12.08 -18.51
CA GLY A 234 -1.79 -12.68 -17.22
C GLY A 234 -2.76 -12.36 -16.09
N ALA A 235 -3.32 -11.14 -16.08
CA ALA A 235 -4.31 -10.68 -15.11
C ALA A 235 -5.08 -9.45 -15.62
N VAL A 236 -6.17 -9.12 -14.93
CA VAL A 236 -6.74 -7.77 -14.90
C VAL A 236 -6.51 -7.19 -13.50
N LEU A 237 -6.04 -5.94 -13.41
CA LEU A 237 -5.93 -5.22 -12.14
C LEU A 237 -6.72 -3.91 -12.21
N VAL A 238 -7.61 -3.69 -11.25
CA VAL A 238 -8.38 -2.44 -11.12
C VAL A 238 -8.24 -1.84 -9.73
N THR A 239 -8.43 -0.52 -9.62
CA THR A 239 -8.49 0.19 -8.33
C THR A 239 -9.96 0.40 -7.97
N SER A 240 -10.39 -0.11 -6.81
CA SER A 240 -11.77 0.00 -6.34
C SER A 240 -11.79 -0.12 -4.81
N PRO A 241 -12.26 0.90 -4.07
CA PRO A 241 -12.71 2.21 -4.55
C PRO A 241 -11.57 3.08 -5.10
N THR A 242 -11.90 4.11 -5.88
CA THR A 242 -10.97 5.21 -6.16
C THR A 242 -10.67 6.00 -4.88
N TYR A 243 -9.69 6.91 -4.93
CA TYR A 243 -9.36 7.79 -3.80
C TYR A 243 -10.58 8.57 -3.26
N HIS A 244 -11.43 9.04 -4.18
CA HIS A 244 -12.68 9.76 -3.93
C HIS A 244 -13.86 8.85 -3.50
N GLY A 245 -13.63 7.54 -3.37
CA GLY A 245 -14.60 6.57 -2.87
C GLY A 245 -15.41 5.83 -3.94
N ILE A 246 -15.26 6.15 -5.22
CA ILE A 246 -16.10 5.59 -6.30
C ILE A 246 -15.73 4.12 -6.53
N CYS A 247 -16.71 3.22 -6.47
CA CYS A 247 -16.50 1.79 -6.72
C CYS A 247 -16.65 1.44 -8.21
N SER A 248 -15.76 0.58 -8.69
CA SER A 248 -15.96 -0.15 -9.95
C SER A 248 -16.90 -1.33 -9.73
N ASP A 249 -17.62 -1.76 -10.77
CA ASP A 249 -18.34 -3.05 -10.77
C ASP A 249 -17.34 -4.21 -10.90
N VAL A 250 -16.79 -4.64 -9.75
CA VAL A 250 -15.81 -5.73 -9.70
C VAL A 250 -16.47 -7.05 -10.06
N GLN A 251 -17.71 -7.29 -9.63
CA GLN A 251 -18.46 -8.51 -9.95
C GLN A 251 -18.62 -8.69 -11.46
N GLY A 252 -19.07 -7.67 -12.19
CA GLY A 252 -19.18 -7.70 -13.64
C GLY A 252 -17.84 -7.84 -14.35
N ILE A 253 -16.77 -7.23 -13.83
CA ILE A 253 -15.40 -7.41 -14.34
C ILE A 253 -14.92 -8.86 -14.16
N VAL A 254 -15.17 -9.47 -13.00
CA VAL A 254 -14.86 -10.88 -12.74
C VAL A 254 -15.70 -11.79 -13.63
N ASP A 255 -16.98 -11.50 -13.84
CA ASP A 255 -17.85 -12.30 -14.71
C ASP A 255 -17.43 -12.24 -16.20
N VAL A 256 -16.82 -11.14 -16.65
CA VAL A 256 -16.14 -11.03 -17.96
C VAL A 256 -14.84 -11.85 -18.00
N CYS A 257 -14.04 -11.86 -16.92
CA CYS A 257 -12.72 -12.51 -16.90
C CYS A 257 -12.78 -14.02 -16.66
N ARG A 258 -13.75 -14.50 -15.87
CA ARG A 258 -13.84 -15.90 -15.39
C ARG A 258 -13.91 -16.95 -16.52
N PRO A 259 -14.66 -16.76 -17.62
CA PRO A 259 -14.67 -17.73 -18.73
C PRO A 259 -13.30 -17.90 -19.39
N LEU A 260 -12.49 -16.84 -19.42
CA LEU A 260 -11.14 -16.82 -20.00
C LEU A 260 -10.06 -17.34 -19.02
N HIS A 261 -10.44 -17.67 -17.78
CA HIS A 261 -9.53 -18.09 -16.71
C HIS A 261 -8.43 -17.04 -16.41
N ILE A 262 -8.76 -15.75 -16.56
CA ILE A 262 -7.87 -14.64 -16.25
C ILE A 262 -8.18 -14.17 -14.81
N PRO A 263 -7.20 -14.12 -13.91
CA PRO A 263 -7.42 -13.69 -12.53
C PRO A 263 -7.66 -12.19 -12.43
N VAL A 264 -8.50 -11.79 -11.48
CA VAL A 264 -8.78 -10.37 -11.16
C VAL A 264 -8.10 -9.98 -9.86
N ILE A 265 -7.31 -8.90 -9.92
CA ILE A 265 -6.63 -8.26 -8.79
C ILE A 265 -7.34 -6.93 -8.53
N VAL A 266 -7.63 -6.62 -7.26
CA VAL A 266 -8.14 -5.30 -6.87
C VAL A 266 -7.16 -4.60 -5.94
N ASP A 267 -6.77 -3.39 -6.33
CA ASP A 267 -6.19 -2.40 -5.42
C ASP A 267 -7.34 -1.77 -4.62
N GLU A 268 -7.61 -2.39 -3.47
CA GLU A 268 -8.65 -2.02 -2.51
C GLU A 268 -8.03 -1.21 -1.35
N ALA A 269 -6.94 -0.49 -1.62
CA ALA A 269 -6.17 0.22 -0.58
C ALA A 269 -7.02 1.16 0.27
N HIS A 270 -8.09 1.74 -0.30
CA HIS A 270 -9.01 2.66 0.37
C HIS A 270 -10.34 2.02 0.81
N GLY A 271 -10.52 0.70 0.67
CA GLY A 271 -11.78 -0.03 0.93
C GLY A 271 -11.75 -1.00 2.12
N ALA A 272 -10.68 -1.03 2.93
CA ALA A 272 -10.50 -2.04 3.98
C ALA A 272 -11.59 -2.06 5.07
N HIS A 273 -12.39 -0.98 5.20
CA HIS A 273 -13.51 -0.89 6.12
C HIS A 273 -14.82 -1.53 5.62
N PHE A 274 -14.92 -1.82 4.32
CA PHE A 274 -16.17 -2.17 3.63
C PHE A 274 -16.94 -3.34 4.25
N ARG A 275 -16.26 -4.35 4.78
CA ARG A 275 -16.90 -5.52 5.39
C ARG A 275 -17.66 -5.24 6.70
N PHE A 276 -17.37 -4.11 7.36
CA PHE A 276 -17.74 -3.89 8.77
C PHE A 276 -18.99 -3.03 8.98
N HIS A 277 -19.69 -2.63 7.92
CA HIS A 277 -21.02 -2.01 8.05
C HIS A 277 -21.89 -2.25 6.82
N HIS A 278 -23.18 -2.50 7.04
CA HIS A 278 -24.16 -2.85 5.99
C HIS A 278 -24.44 -1.74 4.96
N SER A 279 -24.02 -0.50 5.23
CA SER A 279 -24.15 0.65 4.31
C SER A 279 -22.89 0.92 3.48
N PHE A 280 -21.86 0.07 3.59
CA PHE A 280 -20.68 0.15 2.74
C PHE A 280 -20.87 -0.68 1.44
N PRO A 281 -20.07 -0.42 0.39
CA PRO A 281 -19.98 -1.29 -0.77
C PRO A 281 -19.49 -2.70 -0.37
N SER A 282 -19.82 -3.74 -1.15
CA SER A 282 -19.26 -5.09 -0.95
C SER A 282 -17.76 -5.12 -1.25
N THR A 283 -16.98 -5.89 -0.48
CA THR A 283 -15.54 -6.03 -0.72
C THR A 283 -15.23 -6.70 -2.06
N ALA A 284 -14.04 -6.46 -2.59
CA ALA A 284 -13.55 -7.11 -3.81
C ALA A 284 -13.57 -8.65 -3.74
N ILE A 285 -13.29 -9.22 -2.57
CA ILE A 285 -13.34 -10.67 -2.32
C ILE A 285 -14.79 -11.19 -2.36
N GLU A 286 -15.76 -10.44 -1.83
CA GLU A 286 -17.19 -10.77 -1.91
C GLU A 286 -17.74 -10.65 -3.34
N GLN A 287 -17.21 -9.71 -4.12
CA GLN A 287 -17.44 -9.56 -5.56
C GLN A 287 -16.63 -10.58 -6.41
N GLY A 288 -15.95 -11.55 -5.77
CA GLY A 288 -15.35 -12.70 -6.42
C GLY A 288 -13.97 -12.47 -7.07
N ALA A 289 -13.27 -11.38 -6.74
CA ALA A 289 -11.88 -11.19 -7.20
C ALA A 289 -10.92 -12.23 -6.57
N ASP A 290 -9.93 -12.70 -7.33
CA ASP A 290 -8.94 -13.66 -6.86
C ASP A 290 -8.03 -13.08 -5.77
N LEU A 291 -7.66 -11.80 -5.91
CA LEU A 291 -6.80 -11.06 -4.99
C LEU A 291 -7.34 -9.66 -4.70
N ALA A 292 -7.27 -9.26 -3.43
CA ALA A 292 -7.51 -7.89 -2.98
C ALA A 292 -6.38 -7.41 -2.07
N VAL A 293 -5.90 -6.19 -2.26
CA VAL A 293 -4.82 -5.59 -1.45
C VAL A 293 -5.34 -4.35 -0.74
N GLN A 294 -5.29 -4.34 0.59
CA GLN A 294 -5.93 -3.35 1.45
C GLN A 294 -4.90 -2.61 2.31
N SER A 295 -4.94 -1.27 2.34
CA SER A 295 -4.09 -0.48 3.25
C SER A 295 -4.81 -0.30 4.59
N THR A 296 -4.61 -1.27 5.48
CA THR A 296 -5.16 -1.24 6.85
C THR A 296 -4.90 0.11 7.55
N HIS A 297 -3.72 0.70 7.38
CA HIS A 297 -3.38 2.01 7.96
C HIS A 297 -4.08 3.25 7.35
N LYS A 298 -4.78 3.13 6.23
CA LYS A 298 -5.49 4.28 5.61
C LYS A 298 -6.90 4.48 6.14
N VAL A 299 -7.58 3.39 6.52
CA VAL A 299 -9.03 3.41 6.88
C VAL A 299 -9.37 2.61 8.13
N LEU A 300 -8.41 1.84 8.68
CA LEU A 300 -8.50 1.11 9.94
C LEU A 300 -7.39 1.57 10.90
N SER A 301 -7.33 0.99 12.10
CA SER A 301 -6.55 1.47 13.26
C SER A 301 -5.10 0.98 13.36
N SER A 302 -4.48 0.54 12.25
CA SER A 302 -3.08 0.03 12.25
C SER A 302 -2.05 1.10 11.87
N LEU A 303 -0.77 0.87 12.19
CA LEU A 303 0.29 1.86 11.96
C LEU A 303 0.60 2.06 10.47
N THR A 304 0.95 3.28 10.06
CA THR A 304 1.43 3.60 8.70
C THR A 304 2.46 2.60 8.20
N GLN A 305 2.45 2.29 6.90
CA GLN A 305 3.21 1.21 6.25
C GLN A 305 2.64 -0.22 6.47
N SER A 306 1.72 -0.44 7.40
CA SER A 306 1.07 -1.75 7.59
C SER A 306 -0.17 -1.96 6.69
N SER A 307 -0.35 -3.18 6.16
CA SER A 307 -1.41 -3.51 5.20
C SER A 307 -1.69 -5.02 5.17
N MET A 308 -2.70 -5.44 4.39
CA MET A 308 -3.01 -6.85 4.18
C MET A 308 -3.19 -7.16 2.68
N LEU A 309 -2.89 -8.41 2.30
CA LEU A 309 -3.28 -9.00 1.02
C LEU A 309 -4.20 -10.19 1.31
N HIS A 310 -5.34 -10.24 0.63
CA HIS A 310 -6.38 -11.25 0.77
C HIS A 310 -6.53 -12.02 -0.55
N MET A 311 -6.83 -13.31 -0.46
CA MET A 311 -6.97 -14.19 -1.62
C MET A 311 -8.25 -15.04 -1.52
N ALA A 312 -9.04 -15.11 -2.60
CA ALA A 312 -10.16 -16.03 -2.73
C ALA A 312 -9.69 -17.44 -3.13
N ARG A 313 -10.56 -18.46 -2.99
CA ARG A 313 -10.27 -19.79 -3.56
C ARG A 313 -10.50 -19.72 -5.08
N GLY A 314 -9.45 -19.63 -5.87
CA GLY A 314 -9.57 -19.36 -7.30
C GLY A 314 -8.35 -19.76 -8.12
N LEU A 315 -7.98 -18.91 -9.08
CA LEU A 315 -7.00 -19.19 -10.12
C LEU A 315 -5.54 -18.98 -9.66
N VAL A 316 -5.34 -18.31 -8.52
CA VAL A 316 -4.03 -17.83 -8.06
C VAL A 316 -3.31 -18.83 -7.17
N ASP A 317 -2.01 -18.96 -7.42
CA ASP A 317 -1.07 -19.82 -6.70
C ASP A 317 -0.59 -19.13 -5.41
N ALA A 318 -1.08 -19.59 -4.27
CA ALA A 318 -0.76 -19.04 -2.95
C ALA A 318 0.72 -19.20 -2.55
N ASP A 319 1.44 -20.18 -3.11
CA ASP A 319 2.85 -20.38 -2.81
C ASP A 319 3.71 -19.41 -3.64
N LYS A 320 3.32 -19.12 -4.89
CA LYS A 320 3.92 -18.01 -5.67
C LYS A 320 3.70 -16.65 -5.03
N VAL A 321 2.50 -16.36 -4.50
CA VAL A 321 2.24 -15.11 -3.76
C VAL A 321 3.18 -15.02 -2.55
N SER A 322 3.34 -16.11 -1.80
CA SER A 322 4.23 -16.15 -0.63
C SER A 322 5.71 -15.97 -1.02
N GLN A 323 6.17 -16.60 -2.11
CA GLN A 323 7.53 -16.41 -2.67
C GLN A 323 7.77 -14.97 -3.13
N CYS A 324 6.80 -14.34 -3.80
CA CYS A 324 6.93 -12.95 -4.23
C CYS A 324 6.99 -11.99 -3.03
N LEU A 325 6.18 -12.21 -1.99
CA LEU A 325 6.27 -11.44 -0.75
C LEU A 325 7.62 -11.62 -0.05
N GLN A 326 8.24 -12.81 -0.10
CA GLN A 326 9.59 -13.04 0.43
C GLN A 326 10.69 -12.27 -0.34
N LEU A 327 10.48 -11.93 -1.61
CA LEU A 327 11.40 -11.10 -2.39
C LEU A 327 11.21 -9.59 -2.17
N LEU A 328 10.04 -9.17 -1.65
CA LEU A 328 9.60 -7.76 -1.65
C LEU A 328 9.51 -7.14 -0.24
N GLN A 329 9.47 -7.95 0.81
CA GLN A 329 9.43 -7.47 2.20
C GLN A 329 10.79 -7.56 2.88
N SER A 330 10.96 -6.82 3.98
CA SER A 330 12.20 -6.88 4.79
C SER A 330 12.46 -8.29 5.34
N SER A 331 13.68 -8.80 5.18
CA SER A 331 14.19 -10.00 5.87
C SER A 331 14.44 -9.79 7.38
N SER A 332 13.95 -8.68 7.92
CA SER A 332 13.86 -8.36 9.34
C SER A 332 12.61 -7.49 9.51
N PRO A 333 11.42 -8.11 9.61
CA PRO A 333 10.16 -7.39 9.65
C PRO A 333 9.96 -6.69 11.00
N SER A 334 9.27 -5.56 11.02
CA SER A 334 8.93 -4.88 12.27
C SER A 334 7.75 -5.58 12.96
N TYR A 335 8.01 -6.16 14.12
CA TYR A 335 6.98 -6.79 14.95
C TYR A 335 5.98 -5.79 15.53
N LEU A 336 6.35 -4.50 15.62
CA LEU A 336 5.43 -3.41 15.94
C LEU A 336 4.37 -3.23 14.83
N LEU A 337 4.78 -3.23 13.55
CA LEU A 337 3.86 -3.15 12.42
C LEU A 337 2.96 -4.40 12.33
N LEU A 338 3.53 -5.60 12.45
CA LEU A 338 2.76 -6.85 12.47
C LEU A 338 1.75 -6.89 13.63
N SER A 339 2.16 -6.46 14.82
CA SER A 339 1.27 -6.40 15.99
C SER A 339 0.16 -5.36 15.83
N SER A 340 0.41 -4.25 15.12
CA SER A 340 -0.64 -3.27 14.82
C SER A 340 -1.72 -3.82 13.88
N LEU A 341 -1.37 -4.73 12.96
CA LEU A 341 -2.33 -5.44 12.12
C LEU A 341 -3.18 -6.43 12.92
N ASP A 342 -2.56 -7.19 13.81
CA ASP A 342 -3.26 -8.11 14.70
C ASP A 342 -4.17 -7.38 15.71
N ALA A 343 -3.72 -6.23 16.23
CA ALA A 343 -4.50 -5.36 17.11
C ALA A 343 -5.72 -4.75 16.40
N ALA A 344 -5.55 -4.19 15.21
CA ALA A 344 -6.65 -3.61 14.43
C ALA A 344 -7.69 -4.69 14.05
N ARG A 345 -7.23 -5.86 13.61
CA ARG A 345 -8.07 -7.05 13.38
C ARG A 345 -8.84 -7.46 14.65
N ALA A 346 -8.17 -7.49 15.81
CA ALA A 346 -8.80 -7.84 17.07
C ALA A 346 -9.90 -6.85 17.46
N GLN A 347 -9.61 -5.54 17.45
CA GLN A 347 -10.55 -4.46 17.73
C GLN A 347 -11.83 -4.55 16.87
N LEU A 348 -11.67 -4.82 15.57
CA LEU A 348 -12.80 -4.99 14.63
C LEU A 348 -13.62 -6.26 14.94
N SER A 349 -12.98 -7.34 15.39
CA SER A 349 -13.67 -8.57 15.79
C SER A 349 -14.43 -8.45 17.13
N GLU A 350 -14.06 -7.50 17.99
CA GLU A 350 -14.76 -7.24 19.27
C GLU A 350 -15.95 -6.28 19.14
N ASN A 351 -15.92 -5.36 18.16
CA ASN A 351 -16.95 -4.33 17.99
C ASN A 351 -17.52 -4.28 16.57
N SER A 352 -18.57 -5.07 16.34
CA SER A 352 -19.38 -5.10 15.11
C SER A 352 -20.22 -3.84 14.86
N LYS A 353 -20.16 -2.84 15.75
CA LYS A 353 -20.81 -1.52 15.63
C LYS A 353 -19.81 -0.36 15.56
N SER A 354 -18.54 -0.66 15.32
CA SER A 354 -17.45 0.32 15.27
C SER A 354 -17.67 1.43 14.23
N PHE A 355 -18.45 1.16 13.17
CA PHE A 355 -18.73 2.10 12.09
C PHE A 355 -20.12 2.77 12.13
N ASP A 356 -21.02 2.38 13.04
CA ASP A 356 -22.39 2.95 13.12
C ASP A 356 -22.36 4.49 13.20
N GLU A 357 -21.53 5.05 14.11
CA GLU A 357 -21.41 6.50 14.35
C GLU A 357 -20.56 7.22 13.28
N PRO A 358 -19.39 6.71 12.83
CA PRO A 358 -18.67 7.27 11.67
C PRO A 358 -19.52 7.36 10.40
N VAL A 359 -20.35 6.35 10.10
CA VAL A 359 -21.26 6.38 8.94
C VAL A 359 -22.35 7.43 9.13
N ALA A 360 -22.99 7.49 10.31
CA ALA A 360 -23.99 8.50 10.63
C ALA A 360 -23.42 9.92 10.51
N MET A 361 -22.22 10.16 11.06
CA MET A 361 -21.50 11.43 10.94
C MET A 361 -21.16 11.78 9.49
N ALA A 362 -20.68 10.84 8.70
CA ALA A 362 -20.32 11.10 7.30
C ALA A 362 -21.54 11.47 6.44
N LEU A 363 -22.66 10.77 6.62
CA LEU A 363 -23.92 11.09 5.93
C LEU A 363 -24.48 12.44 6.38
N GLU A 364 -24.54 12.70 7.69
CA GLU A 364 -24.98 13.99 8.25
C GLU A 364 -24.08 15.15 7.78
N THR A 365 -22.78 14.91 7.59
CA THR A 365 -21.85 15.89 7.02
C THR A 365 -22.21 16.20 5.56
N LYS A 366 -22.46 15.20 4.73
CA LYS A 366 -22.87 15.39 3.33
C LYS A 366 -24.19 16.17 3.26
N ASP A 367 -25.20 15.77 4.04
CA ASP A 367 -26.50 16.46 4.10
C ASP A 367 -26.37 17.93 4.52
N GLN A 368 -25.53 18.23 5.53
CA GLN A 368 -25.30 19.60 5.99
C GLN A 368 -24.45 20.45 5.04
N LEU A 369 -23.63 19.83 4.16
CA LEU A 369 -22.85 20.52 3.14
C LEU A 369 -23.69 20.79 1.87
N MET A 370 -24.51 19.83 1.42
CA MET A 370 -25.35 19.96 0.21
C MET A 370 -26.39 21.08 0.28
N VAL A 371 -26.74 21.57 1.48
CA VAL A 371 -27.70 22.68 1.68
C VAL A 371 -27.03 24.06 1.78
N ILE A 372 -25.70 24.15 1.63
CA ILE A 372 -24.97 25.42 1.67
C ILE A 372 -24.88 26.00 0.24
N PRO A 373 -25.33 27.26 0.01
CA PRO A 373 -25.29 27.87 -1.31
C PRO A 373 -23.88 27.94 -1.91
N GLY A 374 -23.77 27.62 -3.21
CA GLY A 374 -22.50 27.65 -3.95
C GLY A 374 -21.52 26.52 -3.63
N LEU A 375 -21.90 25.55 -2.79
CA LEU A 375 -21.13 24.33 -2.56
C LEU A 375 -21.82 23.12 -3.19
N SER A 376 -21.02 22.19 -3.71
CA SER A 376 -21.47 20.90 -4.22
C SER A 376 -20.74 19.76 -3.51
N VAL A 377 -21.42 18.62 -3.32
CA VAL A 377 -20.83 17.38 -2.76
C VAL A 377 -20.83 16.30 -3.84
N LEU A 378 -19.72 15.56 -3.98
CA LEU A 378 -19.59 14.55 -5.03
C LEU A 378 -20.52 13.37 -4.77
N ASP A 379 -21.25 12.97 -5.81
CA ASP A 379 -22.09 11.79 -5.86
C ASP A 379 -21.88 10.97 -7.15
N LEU A 380 -22.72 9.94 -7.34
CA LEU A 380 -22.69 9.07 -8.52
C LEU A 380 -23.39 9.68 -9.74
N SER A 381 -24.31 10.64 -9.56
CA SER A 381 -25.00 11.33 -10.67
C SER A 381 -24.05 12.23 -11.48
N CYS A 382 -22.89 12.53 -10.91
CA CYS A 382 -21.76 13.18 -11.57
C CYS A 382 -21.12 12.33 -12.68
N PHE A 383 -21.47 11.04 -12.83
CA PHE A 383 -20.88 10.14 -13.82
C PHE A 383 -21.93 9.60 -14.81
N ALA A 384 -21.49 9.33 -16.04
CA ALA A 384 -22.32 8.76 -17.11
C ALA A 384 -22.37 7.23 -17.05
N SER A 385 -21.37 6.58 -16.45
CA SER A 385 -21.38 5.16 -16.11
C SER A 385 -22.14 4.91 -14.81
N ASP A 386 -22.97 3.87 -14.82
CA ASP A 386 -23.73 3.37 -13.66
C ASP A 386 -22.79 2.65 -12.67
N PHE A 387 -21.98 3.42 -11.93
CA PHE A 387 -21.07 2.90 -10.90
C PHE A 387 -21.88 2.45 -9.67
N PRO A 388 -21.67 1.23 -9.15
CA PRO A 388 -22.60 0.62 -8.20
C PRO A 388 -22.63 1.26 -6.81
N ALA A 389 -21.58 1.98 -6.39
CA ALA A 389 -21.51 2.61 -5.08
C ALA A 389 -20.43 3.72 -4.99
N ILE A 390 -20.55 4.56 -3.96
CA ILE A 390 -19.51 5.48 -3.49
C ILE A 390 -19.34 5.29 -1.98
N ASP A 391 -18.09 5.25 -1.50
CA ASP A 391 -17.77 5.14 -0.07
C ASP A 391 -18.40 6.31 0.73
N PRO A 392 -19.32 6.06 1.67
CA PRO A 392 -19.92 7.12 2.47
C PRO A 392 -18.87 7.88 3.30
N LEU A 393 -17.75 7.24 3.68
CA LEU A 393 -16.66 7.86 4.46
C LEU A 393 -15.71 8.74 3.63
N ARG A 394 -15.94 8.91 2.32
CA ARG A 394 -15.32 9.96 1.51
C ARG A 394 -16.29 11.10 1.32
N VAL A 395 -15.93 12.28 1.81
CA VAL A 395 -16.67 13.53 1.60
C VAL A 395 -15.84 14.39 0.68
N THR A 396 -16.27 14.59 -0.55
CA THR A 396 -15.59 15.45 -1.53
C THR A 396 -16.45 16.68 -1.79
N LEU A 397 -15.90 17.87 -1.57
CA LEU A 397 -16.57 19.16 -1.60
C LEU A 397 -15.98 20.01 -2.74
N SER A 398 -16.82 20.60 -3.58
CA SER A 398 -16.43 21.61 -4.55
C SER A 398 -17.02 22.98 -4.17
N ALA A 399 -16.25 24.02 -4.43
CA ALA A 399 -16.62 25.43 -4.25
C ALA A 399 -16.52 26.23 -5.57
N SER A 400 -16.58 25.56 -6.73
CA SER A 400 -16.41 26.20 -8.04
C SER A 400 -17.52 27.22 -8.37
N ASP A 401 -18.72 27.07 -7.79
CA ASP A 401 -19.81 28.06 -7.87
C ASP A 401 -19.56 29.32 -7.00
N LEU A 402 -18.67 29.23 -6.00
CA LEU A 402 -18.07 30.39 -5.30
C LEU A 402 -16.87 30.98 -6.07
N HIS A 403 -16.56 30.44 -7.25
CA HIS A 403 -15.40 30.75 -8.07
C HIS A 403 -14.06 30.55 -7.34
N LEU A 404 -14.01 29.57 -6.44
CA LEU A 404 -12.80 29.09 -5.77
C LEU A 404 -12.32 27.78 -6.42
N SER A 405 -11.02 27.68 -6.65
CA SER A 405 -10.36 26.39 -6.91
C SER A 405 -10.31 25.53 -5.63
N GLY A 406 -10.03 24.23 -5.79
CA GLY A 406 -9.82 23.34 -4.64
C GLY A 406 -8.66 23.81 -3.74
N TYR A 407 -7.59 24.36 -4.32
CA TYR A 407 -6.47 24.95 -3.59
C TYR A 407 -6.89 26.19 -2.76
N GLU A 408 -7.60 27.15 -3.37
CA GLU A 408 -8.11 28.32 -2.64
C GLU A 408 -9.11 27.95 -1.53
N ALA A 409 -9.84 26.85 -1.68
CA ALA A 409 -10.69 26.32 -0.63
C ALA A 409 -9.87 25.68 0.51
N ASP A 410 -8.79 24.95 0.18
CA ASP A 410 -7.92 24.30 1.17
C ASP A 410 -7.08 25.30 1.98
N ASP A 411 -6.55 26.37 1.36
CA ASP A 411 -5.91 27.49 2.06
C ASP A 411 -6.80 28.03 3.20
N ILE A 412 -8.11 28.20 2.91
CA ILE A 412 -9.09 28.74 3.84
C ILE A 412 -9.51 27.69 4.90
N LEU A 413 -9.44 26.40 4.57
CA LEU A 413 -9.61 25.31 5.53
C LEU A 413 -8.42 25.26 6.50
N GLU A 414 -7.18 25.47 6.03
CA GLU A 414 -5.99 25.56 6.90
C GLU A 414 -6.03 26.80 7.80
N GLU A 415 -6.51 27.96 7.31
CA GLU A 415 -6.79 29.15 8.16
C GLU A 415 -7.69 28.80 9.37
N HIS A 416 -8.61 27.85 9.19
CA HIS A 416 -9.52 27.34 10.23
C HIS A 416 -8.98 26.12 10.99
N GLN A 417 -7.72 25.72 10.75
CA GLN A 417 -7.10 24.50 11.26
C GLN A 417 -7.92 23.24 10.92
N ILE A 418 -8.28 23.10 9.64
CA ILE A 418 -8.90 21.91 9.07
C ILE A 418 -7.95 21.40 7.98
N VAL A 419 -7.49 20.16 8.11
CA VAL A 419 -6.57 19.53 7.15
C VAL A 419 -7.39 18.57 6.29
N SER A 420 -7.28 18.69 4.97
CA SER A 420 -7.90 17.75 4.04
C SER A 420 -7.05 16.49 3.84
N GLU A 421 -7.65 15.46 3.23
CA GLU A 421 -6.96 14.22 2.85
C GLU A 421 -6.38 14.32 1.43
N LEU A 422 -7.06 15.06 0.53
CA LEU A 422 -6.65 15.27 -0.85
C LEU A 422 -7.22 16.59 -1.41
N VAL A 423 -6.36 17.39 -2.03
CA VAL A 423 -6.70 18.62 -2.76
C VAL A 423 -6.55 18.37 -4.27
N GLY A 424 -7.63 18.59 -5.03
CA GLY A 424 -7.64 18.61 -6.50
C GLY A 424 -7.87 20.02 -7.04
N THR A 425 -7.89 20.20 -8.37
CA THR A 425 -8.02 21.56 -8.94
C THR A 425 -9.40 22.20 -8.70
N GLN A 426 -10.46 21.40 -8.59
CA GLN A 426 -11.87 21.86 -8.43
C GLN A 426 -12.52 21.46 -7.10
N ALA A 427 -11.87 20.63 -6.29
CA ALA A 427 -12.49 20.00 -5.12
C ALA A 427 -11.48 19.61 -4.03
N VAL A 428 -11.97 19.48 -2.80
CA VAL A 428 -11.24 19.05 -1.61
C VAL A 428 -11.92 17.82 -1.01
N THR A 429 -11.15 16.80 -0.65
CA THR A 429 -11.64 15.52 -0.12
C THR A 429 -11.23 15.33 1.34
N PHE A 430 -12.16 14.82 2.14
CA PHE A 430 -11.98 14.46 3.55
C PHE A 430 -12.29 12.98 3.76
N ALA A 431 -11.51 12.34 4.63
CA ALA A 431 -11.71 10.96 5.07
C ALA A 431 -12.28 10.90 6.50
N VAL A 432 -13.56 10.54 6.63
CA VAL A 432 -14.15 10.22 7.94
C VAL A 432 -13.63 8.85 8.38
N ASN A 433 -13.24 8.71 9.64
CA ASN A 433 -12.62 7.50 10.17
C ASN A 433 -13.08 7.20 11.61
N LEU A 434 -12.64 6.07 12.17
CA LEU A 434 -13.02 5.61 13.51
C LEU A 434 -12.66 6.58 14.66
N GLY A 435 -11.74 7.54 14.42
CA GLY A 435 -11.33 8.57 15.38
C GLY A 435 -11.91 9.96 15.11
N THR A 436 -12.63 10.19 14.00
CA THR A 436 -13.28 11.47 13.70
C THR A 436 -14.34 11.78 14.76
N SER A 437 -14.37 13.01 15.28
CA SER A 437 -15.36 13.42 16.28
C SER A 437 -16.48 14.28 15.69
N ARG A 438 -17.59 14.37 16.45
CA ARG A 438 -18.68 15.33 16.20
C ARG A 438 -18.20 16.79 16.15
N GLN A 439 -17.11 17.13 16.83
CA GLN A 439 -16.57 18.49 16.84
C GLN A 439 -15.85 18.82 15.54
N ASP A 440 -15.11 17.87 14.96
CA ASP A 440 -14.41 18.03 13.68
C ASP A 440 -15.40 18.24 12.53
N VAL A 441 -16.48 17.44 12.51
CA VAL A 441 -17.60 17.58 11.57
C VAL A 441 -18.26 18.95 11.69
N GLN A 442 -18.58 19.40 12.92
CA GLN A 442 -19.17 20.71 13.15
C GLN A 442 -18.25 21.85 12.69
N LYS A 443 -16.94 21.71 12.88
CA LYS A 443 -15.92 22.67 12.46
C LYS A 443 -15.84 22.78 10.93
N LEU A 444 -15.86 21.65 10.22
CA LEU A 444 -15.91 21.60 8.75
C LEU A 444 -17.17 22.28 8.20
N VAL A 445 -18.35 21.94 8.74
CA VAL A 445 -19.62 22.56 8.30
C VAL A 445 -19.67 24.06 8.62
N GLN A 446 -19.05 24.53 9.71
CA GLN A 446 -18.95 25.95 10.03
C GLN A 446 -18.00 26.70 9.08
N CYS A 447 -16.85 26.11 8.73
CA CYS A 447 -15.93 26.68 7.74
C CYS A 447 -16.58 26.74 6.35
N ALA A 448 -17.28 25.68 5.93
CA ALA A 448 -18.04 25.64 4.68
C ALA A 448 -19.14 26.74 4.61
N LYS A 449 -19.83 27.02 5.72
CA LYS A 449 -20.78 28.14 5.80
C LYS A 449 -20.07 29.49 5.68
N HIS A 450 -18.94 29.67 6.36
CA HIS A 450 -18.13 30.88 6.24
C HIS A 450 -17.62 31.12 4.81
N LEU A 451 -17.20 30.06 4.09
CA LEU A 451 -16.84 30.11 2.67
C LEU A 451 -18.02 30.63 1.83
N SER A 452 -19.21 30.03 1.95
CA SER A 452 -20.43 30.51 1.27
C SER A 452 -20.71 31.99 1.56
N ASP A 453 -20.83 32.38 2.83
CA ASP A 453 -21.19 33.74 3.23
C ASP A 453 -20.19 34.81 2.70
N LYS A 454 -18.89 34.47 2.75
CA LYS A 454 -17.77 35.34 2.34
C LYS A 454 -17.69 35.54 0.82
N TYR A 455 -17.93 34.50 0.02
CA TYR A 455 -17.71 34.55 -1.43
C TYR A 455 -18.98 34.71 -2.28
N MET A 456 -20.14 34.18 -1.87
CA MET A 456 -21.42 34.42 -2.56
C MET A 456 -21.69 35.92 -2.77
N SER A 457 -21.35 36.74 -1.77
CA SER A 457 -21.56 38.20 -1.78
C SER A 457 -20.56 38.98 -2.66
N ALA A 458 -19.49 38.35 -3.15
CA ALA A 458 -18.40 39.00 -3.90
C ALA A 458 -18.48 38.77 -5.43
N ASN A 459 -19.41 37.92 -5.88
CA ASN A 459 -19.38 37.29 -7.21
C ASN A 459 -19.68 38.21 -8.42
N GLU A 460 -20.11 39.47 -8.25
CA GLU A 460 -20.32 40.39 -9.39
C GLU A 460 -19.02 40.82 -10.10
N SER A 461 -17.83 40.54 -9.55
CA SER A 461 -16.56 41.11 -10.04
C SER A 461 -15.44 40.11 -10.39
N ARG A 462 -15.53 38.85 -9.95
CA ARG A 462 -14.47 37.84 -10.16
C ARG A 462 -14.71 36.99 -11.42
N PHE A 463 -14.37 37.55 -12.59
CA PHE A 463 -14.22 36.75 -13.82
C PHE A 463 -12.99 35.82 -13.74
N SER A 464 -13.14 34.69 -13.07
CA SER A 464 -12.13 33.61 -13.12
C SER A 464 -12.11 32.99 -14.51
N LYS A 465 -10.92 32.89 -15.12
CA LYS A 465 -10.74 32.16 -16.37
C LYS A 465 -10.98 30.68 -16.10
N HIS A 466 -12.10 30.16 -16.60
CA HIS A 466 -12.39 28.73 -16.61
C HIS A 466 -11.43 28.01 -17.58
N ASN A 467 -10.21 27.74 -17.08
CA ASN A 467 -9.28 26.82 -17.70
C ASN A 467 -9.89 25.41 -17.54
N TYR A 468 -10.69 24.99 -18.52
CA TYR A 468 -11.14 23.60 -18.64
C TYR A 468 -9.92 22.69 -18.83
N VAL A 469 -9.38 22.18 -17.72
CA VAL A 469 -8.31 21.20 -17.73
C VAL A 469 -8.85 19.93 -18.39
N ARG A 470 -8.28 19.59 -19.54
CA ARG A 470 -8.51 18.28 -20.15
C ARG A 470 -7.72 17.26 -19.35
N SER A 471 -8.31 16.09 -19.11
CA SER A 471 -7.60 14.95 -18.52
C SER A 471 -6.25 14.75 -19.23
N PRO A 472 -5.12 14.79 -18.50
CA PRO A 472 -3.81 14.53 -19.09
C PRO A 472 -3.61 13.05 -19.43
N LEU A 473 -4.54 12.18 -19.00
CA LEU A 473 -4.48 10.73 -19.12
C LEU A 473 -5.12 10.22 -20.43
N ASP A 474 -5.86 11.06 -21.16
CA ASP A 474 -6.61 10.67 -22.36
C ASP A 474 -5.71 10.46 -23.58
N LYS A 475 -4.57 11.16 -23.65
CA LYS A 475 -3.66 11.17 -24.81
C LYS A 475 -2.22 10.85 -24.42
N PHE A 476 -1.94 9.56 -24.34
CA PHE A 476 -0.59 9.00 -24.15
C PHE A 476 -0.14 8.21 -25.39
N SER A 477 1.17 8.01 -25.55
CA SER A 477 1.73 7.14 -26.60
C SER A 477 2.90 6.34 -26.04
N VAL A 478 2.72 5.03 -25.89
CA VAL A 478 3.78 4.13 -25.38
C VAL A 478 4.76 3.80 -26.52
N LYS A 479 6.06 3.91 -26.24
CA LYS A 479 7.16 3.52 -27.15
C LYS A 479 8.05 2.41 -26.58
N LEU A 480 8.19 2.38 -25.26
CA LEU A 480 8.88 1.34 -24.50
C LEU A 480 7.92 0.86 -23.40
N SER A 481 8.02 -0.39 -22.97
CA SER A 481 7.41 -0.78 -21.69
C SER A 481 8.08 -0.05 -20.52
N PRO A 482 7.41 0.10 -19.36
CA PRO A 482 8.01 0.70 -18.17
C PRO A 482 9.32 0.03 -17.75
N ARG A 483 9.45 -1.29 -17.94
CA ARG A 483 10.69 -2.04 -17.69
C ARG A 483 11.81 -1.65 -18.64
N GLU A 484 11.54 -1.58 -19.95
CA GLU A 484 12.54 -1.18 -20.94
C GLU A 484 13.00 0.26 -20.71
N ALA A 485 12.08 1.19 -20.45
CA ALA A 485 12.43 2.57 -20.13
C ALA A 485 13.23 2.67 -18.82
N PHE A 486 12.88 1.90 -17.78
CA PHE A 486 13.62 1.85 -16.53
C PHE A 486 15.08 1.40 -16.70
N PHE A 487 15.35 0.38 -17.52
CA PHE A 487 16.72 -0.10 -17.78
C PHE A 487 17.46 0.64 -18.92
N THR A 488 16.75 1.40 -19.76
CA THR A 488 17.35 2.24 -20.81
C THR A 488 18.19 3.37 -20.20
N LYS A 489 19.32 3.72 -20.86
CA LYS A 489 20.16 4.87 -20.46
C LYS A 489 19.36 6.17 -20.56
N LYS A 490 19.62 7.11 -19.66
CA LYS A 490 18.85 8.37 -19.57
C LYS A 490 19.75 9.58 -19.71
N ARG A 491 19.19 10.67 -20.24
CA ARG A 491 19.77 12.02 -20.23
C ARG A 491 18.78 13.00 -19.59
N ARG A 492 19.29 14.06 -18.98
CA ARG A 492 18.46 15.15 -18.46
C ARG A 492 18.20 16.16 -19.59
N VAL A 493 16.97 16.69 -19.67
CA VAL A 493 16.55 17.80 -20.55
C VAL A 493 15.78 18.82 -19.73
N CYS A 494 15.71 20.08 -20.16
CA CYS A 494 14.77 21.05 -19.60
C CYS A 494 13.33 20.58 -19.85
N ILE A 495 12.39 20.93 -18.96
CA ILE A 495 10.99 20.49 -19.10
C ILE A 495 10.36 21.05 -20.39
N GLU A 496 10.72 22.27 -20.78
CA GLU A 496 10.26 22.94 -22.01
C GLU A 496 10.77 22.25 -23.29
N ASP A 497 12.00 21.73 -23.26
CA ASP A 497 12.65 21.03 -24.39
C ASP A 497 12.21 19.55 -24.51
N SER A 498 11.39 19.05 -23.58
CA SER A 498 11.05 17.62 -23.49
C SER A 498 9.99 17.12 -24.47
N LEU A 499 9.31 18.01 -25.20
CA LEU A 499 8.19 17.67 -26.07
C LEU A 499 8.58 16.67 -27.18
N GLY A 500 7.92 15.51 -27.20
CA GLY A 500 8.20 14.44 -28.17
C GLY A 500 9.32 13.46 -27.78
N GLU A 501 10.04 13.73 -26.69
CA GLU A 501 10.98 12.79 -26.09
C GLU A 501 10.25 11.61 -25.44
N ILE A 502 10.96 10.49 -25.22
CA ILE A 502 10.44 9.35 -24.45
C ILE A 502 10.81 9.55 -22.98
N CYS A 503 9.80 9.64 -22.11
CA CYS A 503 10.00 9.83 -20.67
C CYS A 503 10.76 8.64 -20.08
N GLY A 504 11.84 8.92 -19.34
CA GLY A 504 12.67 7.91 -18.69
C GLY A 504 12.30 7.66 -17.23
N GLU A 505 11.49 8.53 -16.63
CA GLU A 505 11.10 8.49 -15.23
C GLU A 505 9.58 8.59 -15.04
N LEU A 506 9.13 8.46 -13.80
CA LEU A 506 7.73 8.50 -13.40
C LEU A 506 7.42 9.89 -12.88
N ILE A 507 6.42 10.58 -13.42
CA ILE A 507 6.10 11.95 -13.00
C ILE A 507 4.64 11.99 -12.52
N CYS A 508 4.48 12.06 -11.20
CA CYS A 508 3.21 12.08 -10.51
C CYS A 508 3.03 13.38 -9.72
N PRO A 509 2.00 14.20 -9.98
CA PRO A 509 1.54 15.17 -9.01
C PRO A 509 1.05 14.45 -7.74
N TYR A 510 1.37 15.00 -6.56
CA TYR A 510 1.06 14.40 -5.27
C TYR A 510 0.52 15.43 -4.25
N PRO A 511 -0.54 15.11 -3.49
CA PRO A 511 -1.40 13.92 -3.63
C PRO A 511 -2.24 13.98 -4.93
N PRO A 512 -2.84 12.87 -5.42
CA PRO A 512 -2.85 11.52 -4.85
C PRO A 512 -1.72 10.61 -5.36
N GLY A 513 -0.83 11.08 -6.24
CA GLY A 513 0.27 10.28 -6.80
C GLY A 513 -0.10 9.51 -8.09
N ILE A 514 -1.11 9.94 -8.83
CA ILE A 514 -1.45 9.37 -10.14
C ILE A 514 -0.38 9.77 -11.18
N PRO A 515 0.20 8.83 -11.96
CA PRO A 515 1.17 9.16 -12.99
C PRO A 515 0.57 9.99 -14.12
N VAL A 516 1.09 11.20 -14.37
CA VAL A 516 0.83 11.93 -15.61
C VAL A 516 1.71 11.37 -16.73
N LEU A 517 3.01 11.20 -16.47
CA LEU A 517 3.93 10.51 -17.38
C LEU A 517 4.48 9.23 -16.74
N ILE A 518 4.43 8.13 -17.50
CA ILE A 518 4.98 6.82 -17.14
C ILE A 518 6.27 6.59 -17.96
N PRO A 519 7.32 5.95 -17.39
CA PRO A 519 8.51 5.58 -18.15
C PRO A 519 8.15 4.82 -19.43
N GLY A 520 8.63 5.30 -20.57
CA GLY A 520 8.40 4.71 -21.89
C GLY A 520 7.27 5.34 -22.70
N GLU A 521 6.51 6.27 -22.13
CA GLU A 521 5.58 7.13 -22.87
C GLU A 521 6.29 8.31 -23.56
N VAL A 522 5.74 8.79 -24.66
CA VAL A 522 6.14 10.06 -25.29
C VAL A 522 5.56 11.24 -24.51
N VAL A 523 6.38 12.23 -24.20
CA VAL A 523 5.91 13.51 -23.64
C VAL A 523 5.05 14.24 -24.67
N THR A 524 3.76 14.40 -24.37
CA THR A 524 2.82 15.12 -25.24
C THR A 524 2.60 16.56 -24.77
N GLN A 525 2.10 17.42 -25.66
CA GLN A 525 1.76 18.80 -25.32
C GLN A 525 0.72 18.87 -24.18
N ASP A 526 -0.26 17.96 -24.16
CA ASP A 526 -1.30 17.95 -23.12
C ASP A 526 -0.68 17.60 -21.75
N SER A 527 0.13 16.52 -21.68
CA SER A 527 0.82 16.14 -20.43
C SER A 527 1.82 17.20 -19.95
N LEU A 528 2.54 17.84 -20.86
CA LEU A 528 3.52 18.89 -20.55
C LEU A 528 2.82 20.16 -20.02
N SER A 529 1.73 20.58 -20.66
CA SER A 529 0.97 21.77 -20.25
C SER A 529 0.30 21.57 -18.89
N TYR A 530 -0.23 20.36 -18.63
CA TYR A 530 -0.77 19.99 -17.32
C TYR A 530 0.30 20.03 -16.23
N LEU A 531 1.45 19.39 -16.46
CA LEU A 531 2.55 19.32 -15.49
C LEU A 531 3.11 20.70 -15.12
N ILE A 532 3.26 21.59 -16.11
CA ILE A 532 3.62 22.98 -15.89
C ILE A 532 2.54 23.69 -15.06
N ASN A 533 1.25 23.52 -15.38
CA ASN A 533 0.17 24.17 -14.65
C ASN A 533 0.11 23.76 -13.16
N VAL A 534 0.24 22.46 -12.83
CA VAL A 534 0.18 22.03 -11.42
C VAL A 534 1.45 22.43 -10.65
N ARG A 535 2.63 22.44 -11.28
CA ARG A 535 3.87 23.00 -10.72
C ARG A 535 3.69 24.49 -10.40
N ASP A 536 3.16 25.27 -11.35
CA ASP A 536 2.94 26.70 -11.19
C ASP A 536 1.83 27.03 -10.17
N GLN A 537 1.04 26.03 -9.75
CA GLN A 537 0.08 26.08 -8.64
C GLN A 537 0.66 25.57 -7.30
N GLY A 538 1.95 25.21 -7.25
CA GLY A 538 2.62 24.76 -6.03
C GLY A 538 2.41 23.28 -5.65
N MET A 539 1.78 22.48 -6.51
CA MET A 539 1.58 21.05 -6.24
C MET A 539 2.91 20.29 -6.26
N THR A 540 3.14 19.45 -5.25
CA THR A 540 4.37 18.66 -5.13
C THR A 540 4.47 17.62 -6.24
N ILE A 541 5.61 17.56 -6.94
CA ILE A 541 5.89 16.53 -7.93
C ILE A 541 6.70 15.40 -7.29
N SER A 542 6.24 14.17 -7.51
CA SER A 542 6.85 12.93 -7.02
C SER A 542 7.31 12.04 -8.18
N GLY A 543 8.37 11.26 -7.93
CA GLY A 543 8.98 10.33 -8.88
C GLY A 543 10.00 10.93 -9.85
N ALA A 544 9.92 12.22 -10.15
CA ALA A 544 10.87 12.94 -11.00
C ALA A 544 12.24 13.13 -10.30
N ALA A 545 13.34 13.08 -11.07
CA ALA A 545 14.69 13.34 -10.55
C ALA A 545 15.01 14.85 -10.37
N ASP A 546 13.98 15.70 -10.35
CA ASP A 546 14.00 17.14 -10.07
C ASP A 546 12.58 17.50 -9.59
N GLY A 547 12.42 17.68 -8.27
CA GLY A 547 11.10 17.88 -7.63
C GLY A 547 10.45 19.22 -7.98
N GLU A 548 11.26 20.21 -8.38
CA GLU A 548 10.81 21.51 -8.87
C GLU A 548 10.39 21.45 -10.36
N LEU A 549 10.61 20.31 -11.02
CA LEU A 549 10.27 20.05 -12.43
C LEU A 549 10.76 21.15 -13.38
N ASN A 550 12.00 21.62 -13.21
CA ASN A 550 12.71 22.43 -14.21
C ASN A 550 13.30 21.56 -15.33
N SER A 551 13.49 20.27 -15.04
CA SER A 551 14.13 19.31 -15.93
C SER A 551 13.62 17.89 -15.68
N ILE A 552 13.66 17.05 -16.71
CA ILE A 552 13.28 15.63 -16.61
C ILE A 552 14.33 14.70 -17.21
N MET A 553 14.30 13.44 -16.80
CA MET A 553 15.09 12.36 -17.36
C MET A 553 14.35 11.69 -18.52
N VAL A 554 14.92 11.74 -19.72
CA VAL A 554 14.39 11.09 -20.94
C VAL A 554 15.28 9.93 -21.38
N CYS A 555 14.68 8.94 -22.04
CA CYS A 555 15.40 7.79 -22.61
C CYS A 555 16.35 8.24 -23.73
N ASN A 556 17.58 7.72 -23.69
CA ASN A 556 18.61 7.99 -24.67
C ASN A 556 18.82 6.71 -25.52
N LEU A 557 18.09 6.65 -26.64
CA LEU A 557 18.05 5.55 -27.62
C LEU A 557 19.02 5.78 -28.78
#